data_AF-A0A5M6ZD51-F1
#
_entry.id   AF-A0A5M6ZD51-F1
#
_cell.length_a   1.000
_cell.length_b   1.000
_cell.length_c   1.000
_cell.angle_alpha   90.00
_cell.angle_beta   90.00
_cell.angle_gamma   90.00
#
_symmetry.space_group_name_H-M   'P 1'
#
loop_
_entity.id
_entity.type
_entity.pdbx_description
1 polymer ?
#
loop_
_entity_poly.entity_id
_entity_poly.type
_entity_poly.pdbx_seq_one_letter_code
_entity_poly.pdbx_strand_id
1 'polypeptide(L)'
;MTALVRVLFAGAALSLAAIPAAAAQECPAGPSFVSVSTANANVRASASRIERGDWSTAEHFANSAINSGTTSRNKAAAAVNLCAALANQGSESAADACNDAAERTGGSWEAHTNRGAALWLAGDQAGARADFTRAGELASGEAAVQTNLTLASCAG
;
A
#
# COMPACT_ATOMS: atom_id res chain seq x y z
N MET A 1 -66.77 45.13 4.33
CA MET A 1 -65.45 45.26 4.99
C MET A 1 -65.06 43.86 5.46
N THR A 2 -63.95 43.37 4.92
CA THR A 2 -63.61 41.95 4.74
C THR A 2 -63.22 41.26 6.04
N ALA A 3 -63.65 40.00 6.19
CA ALA A 3 -63.45 39.15 7.36
C ALA A 3 -62.00 38.62 7.46
N LEU A 4 -61.54 38.49 8.71
CA LEU A 4 -60.31 37.79 9.10
C LEU A 4 -60.43 36.28 8.85
N VAL A 5 -59.54 35.71 8.02
CA VAL A 5 -59.40 34.26 7.88
C VAL A 5 -58.12 33.84 8.61
N ARG A 6 -58.29 33.11 9.72
CA ARG A 6 -57.21 32.42 10.45
C ARG A 6 -56.95 31.09 9.74
N VAL A 7 -55.77 30.94 9.15
CA VAL A 7 -55.31 29.66 8.60
C VAL A 7 -54.59 28.90 9.71
N LEU A 8 -55.19 27.79 10.14
CA LEU A 8 -54.57 26.80 11.02
C LEU A 8 -53.73 25.86 10.14
N PHE A 9 -52.41 25.88 10.32
CA PHE A 9 -51.52 24.88 9.71
C PHE A 9 -51.44 23.66 10.63
N ALA A 10 -52.07 22.55 10.22
CA ALA A 10 -51.84 21.24 10.82
C ALA A 10 -50.52 20.68 10.28
N GLY A 11 -49.47 20.68 11.10
CA GLY A 11 -48.18 20.10 10.76
C GLY A 11 -48.21 18.58 10.89
N ALA A 12 -48.20 17.86 9.77
CA ALA A 12 -47.92 16.43 9.74
C ALA A 12 -46.39 16.24 9.77
N ALA A 13 -45.87 15.78 10.90
CA ALA A 13 -44.46 15.41 11.04
C ALA A 13 -44.22 14.06 10.34
N LEU A 14 -43.67 14.10 9.13
CA LEU A 14 -43.16 12.92 8.43
C LEU A 14 -41.78 12.57 9.02
N SER A 15 -41.72 11.60 9.93
CA SER A 15 -40.46 11.05 10.43
C SER A 15 -39.85 10.14 9.35
N LEU A 16 -38.91 10.65 8.57
CA LEU A 16 -38.04 9.79 7.76
C LEU A 16 -37.12 9.02 8.71
N ALA A 17 -37.39 7.73 8.90
CA ALA A 17 -36.43 6.82 9.50
C ALA A 17 -35.21 6.72 8.57
N ALA A 18 -34.07 7.26 9.00
CA ALA A 18 -32.81 7.07 8.30
C ALA A 18 -32.42 5.59 8.41
N ILE A 19 -32.53 4.85 7.32
CA ILE A 19 -31.96 3.51 7.22
C ILE A 19 -30.44 3.71 7.19
N PRO A 20 -29.66 3.11 8.11
CA PRO A 20 -28.21 3.16 8.01
C PRO A 20 -27.84 2.38 6.75
N ALA A 21 -27.27 3.06 5.75
CA ALA A 21 -26.62 2.38 4.66
C ALA A 21 -25.47 1.58 5.27
N ALA A 22 -25.58 0.25 5.26
CA ALA A 22 -24.43 -0.61 5.49
C ALA A 22 -23.39 -0.21 4.45
N ALA A 23 -22.30 0.44 4.87
CA ALA A 23 -21.20 0.74 3.97
C ALA A 23 -20.71 -0.60 3.41
N ALA A 24 -20.94 -0.85 2.13
CA ALA A 24 -20.29 -1.96 1.46
C ALA A 24 -18.79 -1.71 1.59
N GLN A 25 -18.07 -2.66 2.19
CA GLN A 25 -16.61 -2.56 2.31
C GLN A 25 -16.04 -2.45 0.89
N GLU A 26 -15.47 -1.29 0.54
CA GLU A 26 -14.78 -1.12 -0.73
C GLU A 26 -13.47 -1.92 -0.67
N CYS A 27 -13.38 -2.95 -1.51
CA CYS A 27 -12.19 -3.76 -1.63
C CYS A 27 -11.15 -3.04 -2.48
N PRO A 28 -9.88 -2.94 -2.03
CA PRO A 28 -8.81 -2.41 -2.86
C PRO A 28 -8.70 -3.19 -4.17
N ALA A 29 -8.45 -2.48 -5.28
CA ALA A 29 -8.32 -3.11 -6.60
C ALA A 29 -6.98 -3.84 -6.79
N GLY A 30 -5.99 -3.56 -5.94
CA GLY A 30 -4.66 -4.14 -6.01
C GLY A 30 -3.83 -3.81 -4.78
N PRO A 31 -2.63 -4.41 -4.68
CA PRO A 31 -1.79 -4.22 -3.51
C PRO A 31 -1.13 -2.84 -3.52
N SER A 32 -0.88 -2.32 -2.32
CA SER A 32 -0.07 -1.14 -2.07
C SER A 32 1.40 -1.53 -1.90
N PHE A 33 2.29 -0.70 -2.45
CA PHE A 33 3.73 -0.78 -2.25
C PHE A 33 4.22 0.39 -1.40
N VAL A 34 5.31 0.17 -0.68
CA VAL A 34 5.97 1.13 0.20
C VAL A 34 7.30 1.57 -0.41
N SER A 35 7.59 2.87 -0.33
CA SER A 35 8.91 3.43 -0.60
C SER A 35 9.68 3.66 0.71
N VAL A 36 11.00 3.49 0.70
CA VAL A 36 11.88 3.79 1.84
C VAL A 36 12.88 4.85 1.42
N SER A 37 12.86 5.99 2.11
CA SER A 37 13.73 7.14 1.85
C SER A 37 14.76 7.33 2.97
N THR A 38 15.98 7.78 2.63
CA THR A 38 17.05 8.08 3.61
C THR A 38 17.78 9.37 3.24
N ALA A 39 18.85 9.77 3.93
CA ALA A 39 19.67 10.90 3.49
C ALA A 39 20.48 10.64 2.20
N ASN A 40 20.61 9.38 1.75
CA ASN A 40 21.35 9.04 0.54
C ASN A 40 20.58 9.44 -0.72
N ALA A 41 21.24 10.15 -1.64
CA ALA A 41 20.60 10.72 -2.82
C ALA A 41 19.94 9.68 -3.73
N ASN A 42 20.60 8.54 -3.98
CA ASN A 42 20.04 7.48 -4.82
C ASN A 42 18.84 6.80 -4.15
N VAL A 43 18.88 6.58 -2.83
CA VAL A 43 17.74 6.01 -2.08
C VAL A 43 16.54 6.96 -2.10
N ARG A 44 16.74 8.26 -1.86
CA ARG A 44 15.65 9.26 -1.99
C ARG A 44 15.10 9.31 -3.40
N ALA A 45 15.98 9.27 -4.40
CA ALA A 45 15.58 9.30 -5.79
C ALA A 45 14.73 8.08 -6.12
N SER A 46 15.13 6.86 -5.73
CA SER A 46 14.30 5.66 -5.96
C SER A 46 12.94 5.76 -5.26
N ALA A 47 12.89 6.23 -4.01
CA ALA A 47 11.65 6.36 -3.25
C ALA A 47 10.65 7.33 -3.90
N SER A 48 11.12 8.52 -4.28
CA SER A 48 10.30 9.52 -4.99
C SER A 48 9.83 9.06 -6.37
N ARG A 49 10.50 8.08 -6.97
CA ARG A 49 10.10 7.50 -8.27
C ARG A 49 9.01 6.44 -8.10
N ILE A 50 9.09 5.62 -7.03
CA ILE A 50 7.99 4.71 -6.61
C ILE A 50 6.70 5.50 -6.39
N GLU A 51 6.78 6.60 -5.62
CA GLU A 51 5.62 7.45 -5.33
C GLU A 51 4.96 8.05 -6.58
N ARG A 52 5.71 8.17 -7.68
CA ARG A 52 5.24 8.69 -8.97
C ARG A 52 4.91 7.60 -9.99
N GLY A 53 5.07 6.33 -9.64
CA GLY A 53 4.91 5.20 -10.55
C GLY A 53 5.98 5.13 -11.66
N ASP A 54 7.11 5.81 -11.49
CA ASP A 54 8.23 5.78 -12.43
C ASP A 54 9.16 4.61 -12.09
N TRP A 55 8.67 3.39 -12.32
CA TRP A 55 9.27 2.15 -11.84
C TRP A 55 10.66 1.90 -12.43
N SER A 56 10.84 2.12 -13.73
CA SER A 56 12.14 1.92 -14.40
C SER A 56 13.20 2.87 -13.85
N THR A 57 12.85 4.14 -13.59
CA THR A 57 13.81 5.07 -12.98
C THR A 57 14.03 4.76 -11.49
N ALA A 58 13.01 4.27 -10.78
CA ALA A 58 13.17 3.82 -9.39
C ALA A 58 14.19 2.67 -9.30
N GLU A 59 14.08 1.67 -10.17
CA GLU A 59 15.03 0.56 -10.31
C GLU A 59 16.45 1.07 -10.56
N HIS A 60 16.63 1.99 -11.52
CA HIS A 60 17.95 2.54 -11.83
C HIS A 60 18.65 3.14 -10.61
N PHE A 61 17.94 3.96 -9.83
CA PHE A 61 18.51 4.58 -8.64
C PHE A 61 18.71 3.59 -7.48
N ALA A 62 17.79 2.65 -7.31
CA ALA A 62 17.91 1.61 -6.30
C ALA A 62 19.17 0.74 -6.55
N ASN A 63 19.35 0.27 -7.78
CA ASN A 63 20.55 -0.47 -8.21
C ASN A 63 21.82 0.35 -8.01
N SER A 64 21.78 1.64 -8.36
CA SER A 64 22.92 2.54 -8.14
C SER A 64 23.28 2.68 -6.65
N ALA A 65 22.31 2.69 -5.74
CA ALA A 65 22.57 2.68 -4.30
C ALA A 65 23.16 1.33 -3.83
N ILE A 66 22.56 0.21 -4.23
CA ILE A 66 22.99 -1.16 -3.84
C ILE A 66 24.44 -1.44 -4.26
N ASN A 67 24.80 -1.04 -5.48
CA ASN A 67 26.12 -1.28 -6.07
C ASN A 67 27.18 -0.23 -5.69
N SER A 68 26.83 0.77 -4.89
CA SER A 68 27.77 1.81 -4.42
C SER A 68 28.51 1.43 -3.13
N GLY A 69 29.44 2.29 -2.70
CA GLY A 69 30.10 2.23 -1.38
C GLY A 69 29.25 2.76 -0.22
N THR A 70 27.93 2.92 -0.38
CA THR A 70 27.04 3.39 0.69
C THR A 70 26.89 2.36 1.82
N THR A 71 26.31 2.78 2.95
CA THR A 71 26.12 1.94 4.13
C THR A 71 25.15 0.79 3.90
N SER A 72 25.29 -0.30 4.67
CA SER A 72 24.36 -1.44 4.61
C SER A 72 22.90 -1.04 4.84
N ARG A 73 22.65 -0.06 5.71
CA ARG A 73 21.31 0.51 5.93
C ARG A 73 20.73 1.13 4.65
N ASN A 74 21.53 1.90 3.92
CA ASN A 74 21.08 2.50 2.66
C ASN A 74 20.88 1.45 1.57
N LYS A 75 21.70 0.38 1.54
CA LYS A 75 21.51 -0.74 0.62
C LYS A 75 20.23 -1.53 0.93
N ALA A 76 19.91 -1.73 2.21
CA ALA A 76 18.67 -2.37 2.64
C ALA A 76 17.44 -1.54 2.21
N ALA A 77 17.45 -0.23 2.46
CA ALA A 77 16.40 0.69 2.00
C ALA A 77 16.25 0.68 0.47
N ALA A 78 17.36 0.68 -0.26
CA ALA A 78 17.35 0.58 -1.73
C ALA A 78 16.80 -0.76 -2.22
N ALA A 79 17.09 -1.88 -1.54
CA ALA A 79 16.56 -3.19 -1.91
C ALA A 79 15.03 -3.26 -1.75
N VAL A 80 14.47 -2.66 -0.68
CA VAL A 80 13.01 -2.54 -0.52
C VAL A 80 12.39 -1.77 -1.70
N ASN A 81 13.03 -0.67 -2.13
CA ASN A 81 12.59 0.09 -3.30
C ASN A 81 12.73 -0.70 -4.61
N LEU A 82 13.81 -1.47 -4.76
CA LEU A 82 14.06 -2.30 -5.95
C LEU A 82 12.98 -3.37 -6.10
N CYS A 83 12.60 -4.04 -5.00
CA CYS A 83 11.49 -4.99 -4.96
C CYS A 83 10.19 -4.36 -5.50
N ALA A 84 9.80 -3.19 -4.98
CA ALA A 84 8.59 -2.50 -5.46
C ALA A 84 8.68 -2.12 -6.95
N ALA A 85 9.83 -1.60 -7.38
CA ALA A 85 10.05 -1.20 -8.77
C ALA A 85 9.97 -2.38 -9.74
N LEU A 86 10.61 -3.51 -9.44
CA LEU A 86 10.62 -4.69 -10.30
C LEU A 86 9.25 -5.40 -10.32
N ALA A 87 8.58 -5.48 -9.17
CA ALA A 87 7.25 -6.07 -9.08
C ALA A 87 6.22 -5.33 -9.93
N ASN A 88 6.20 -3.99 -9.87
CA ASN A 88 5.30 -3.17 -10.69
C ASN A 88 5.64 -3.19 -12.18
N GLN A 89 6.86 -3.57 -12.55
CA GLN A 89 7.25 -3.81 -13.94
C GLN A 89 6.87 -5.21 -14.44
N GLY A 90 6.42 -6.11 -13.57
CA GLY A 90 6.20 -7.52 -13.91
C GLY A 90 7.50 -8.24 -14.27
N SER A 91 8.63 -7.80 -13.71
CA SER A 91 9.94 -8.38 -14.00
C SER A 91 10.10 -9.76 -13.37
N GLU A 92 10.67 -10.71 -14.12
CA GLU A 92 11.07 -12.04 -13.65
C GLU A 92 12.03 -11.97 -12.43
N SER A 93 12.78 -10.86 -12.28
CA SER A 93 13.70 -10.64 -11.16
C SER A 93 13.04 -10.10 -9.89
N ALA A 94 11.72 -9.85 -9.90
CA ALA A 94 11.03 -9.26 -8.76
C ALA A 94 11.12 -10.14 -7.50
N ALA A 95 10.95 -11.46 -7.65
CA ALA A 95 11.01 -12.39 -6.53
C ALA A 95 12.37 -12.35 -5.81
N ASP A 96 13.47 -12.41 -6.56
CA ASP A 96 14.83 -12.34 -6.01
C ASP A 96 15.10 -11.01 -5.31
N ALA A 97 14.70 -9.89 -5.93
CA ALA A 97 14.87 -8.57 -5.32
C ALA A 97 14.07 -8.40 -4.02
N CYS A 98 12.87 -8.96 -3.94
CA CYS A 98 12.05 -8.93 -2.73
C CYS A 98 12.60 -9.84 -1.62
N ASN A 99 13.19 -10.98 -1.98
CA ASN A 99 13.89 -11.83 -1.02
C ASN A 99 15.16 -11.15 -0.47
N ASP A 100 15.97 -10.55 -1.34
CA ASP A 100 17.14 -9.76 -0.94
C ASP A 100 16.74 -8.58 -0.02
N ALA A 101 15.62 -7.90 -0.31
CA ALA A 101 15.08 -6.85 0.56
C ALA A 101 14.72 -7.39 1.96
N ALA A 102 14.04 -8.52 2.04
CA ALA A 102 13.69 -9.16 3.31
C ALA A 102 14.94 -9.57 4.10
N GLU A 103 15.93 -10.17 3.44
CA GLU A 103 17.19 -10.58 4.08
C GLU A 103 17.97 -9.38 4.62
N ARG A 104 18.17 -8.33 3.81
CA ARG A 104 18.94 -7.14 4.23
C ARG A 104 18.30 -6.35 5.36
N THR A 105 16.97 -6.40 5.46
CA THR A 105 16.22 -5.70 6.50
C THR A 105 15.97 -6.55 7.75
N GLY A 106 16.28 -7.85 7.70
CA GLY A 106 15.90 -8.79 8.75
C GLY A 106 14.39 -9.02 8.84
N GLY A 107 13.68 -8.89 7.71
CA GLY A 107 12.22 -9.03 7.62
C GLY A 107 11.48 -7.82 8.18
N SER A 108 11.81 -6.61 7.73
CA SER A 108 11.04 -5.42 8.13
C SER A 108 9.63 -5.44 7.55
N TRP A 109 8.73 -4.65 8.15
CA TRP A 109 7.34 -4.57 7.69
C TRP A 109 7.25 -4.03 6.25
N GLU A 110 8.14 -3.14 5.83
CA GLU A 110 8.20 -2.62 4.45
C GLU A 110 8.59 -3.72 3.46
N ALA A 111 9.57 -4.55 3.82
CA ALA A 111 10.01 -5.66 2.99
C ALA A 111 8.90 -6.72 2.85
N HIS A 112 8.23 -7.08 3.94
CA HIS A 112 7.07 -7.99 3.90
C HIS A 112 5.91 -7.39 3.11
N THR A 113 5.65 -6.08 3.25
CA THR A 113 4.60 -5.39 2.49
C THR A 113 4.87 -5.47 0.99
N ASN A 114 6.09 -5.15 0.55
CA ASN A 114 6.44 -5.14 -0.88
C ASN A 114 6.55 -6.55 -1.45
N ARG A 115 7.09 -7.53 -0.70
CA ARG A 115 7.13 -8.92 -1.16
C ARG A 115 5.74 -9.52 -1.28
N GLY A 116 4.86 -9.28 -0.30
CA GLY A 116 3.46 -9.72 -0.38
C GLY A 116 2.74 -9.10 -1.56
N ALA A 117 2.98 -7.81 -1.84
CA ALA A 117 2.42 -7.13 -2.99
C ALA A 117 2.94 -7.72 -4.32
N ALA A 118 4.24 -8.05 -4.40
CA ALA A 118 4.82 -8.72 -5.56
C ALA A 118 4.21 -10.12 -5.78
N LEU A 119 4.07 -10.92 -4.72
CA LEU A 119 3.44 -12.24 -4.77
C LEU A 119 1.98 -12.15 -5.22
N TRP A 120 1.25 -11.13 -4.77
CA TRP A 120 -0.12 -10.88 -5.20
C TRP A 120 -0.20 -10.63 -6.71
N LEU A 121 0.67 -9.76 -7.25
CA LEU A 121 0.74 -9.48 -8.68
C LEU A 121 1.15 -10.71 -9.50
N ALA A 122 2.00 -11.58 -8.93
CA ALA A 122 2.40 -12.85 -9.53
C ALA A 122 1.31 -13.95 -9.43
N GLY A 123 0.18 -13.68 -8.75
CA GLY A 123 -0.91 -14.62 -8.55
C GLY A 123 -0.75 -15.58 -7.37
N ASP A 124 0.36 -15.52 -6.62
CA ASP A 124 0.52 -16.28 -5.38
C ASP A 124 -0.14 -15.56 -4.21
N GLN A 125 -1.47 -15.64 -4.18
CA GLN A 125 -2.26 -15.03 -3.11
C GLN A 125 -2.02 -15.67 -1.73
N ALA A 126 -1.63 -16.94 -1.68
CA ALA A 126 -1.35 -17.61 -0.41
C ALA A 126 -0.06 -17.06 0.22
N GLY A 127 1.01 -16.96 -0.56
CA GLY A 127 2.25 -16.31 -0.16
C GLY A 127 2.03 -14.84 0.19
N ALA A 128 1.27 -14.10 -0.62
CA ALA A 128 0.93 -12.70 -0.35
C ALA A 128 0.23 -12.51 1.01
N ARG A 129 -0.76 -13.35 1.33
CA ARG A 129 -1.47 -13.31 2.63
C ARG A 129 -0.53 -13.55 3.81
N ALA A 130 0.41 -14.48 3.68
CA ALA A 130 1.40 -14.74 4.73
C ALA A 130 2.28 -13.50 4.99
N ASP A 131 2.77 -12.87 3.93
CA ASP A 131 3.59 -11.66 4.04
C ASP A 131 2.81 -10.45 4.57
N PHE A 132 1.57 -10.24 4.11
CA PHE A 132 0.72 -9.16 4.62
C PHE A 132 0.39 -9.35 6.11
N THR A 133 0.12 -10.59 6.54
CA THR A 133 -0.07 -10.92 7.96
C THR A 133 1.18 -10.57 8.75
N ARG A 134 2.36 -10.96 8.26
CA ARG A 134 3.62 -10.66 8.93
C ARG A 134 3.91 -9.16 9.03
N ALA A 135 3.62 -8.41 7.97
CA ALA A 135 3.72 -6.94 8.00
C ALA A 135 2.75 -6.34 9.03
N GLY A 136 1.53 -6.87 9.13
CA GLY A 136 0.53 -6.47 10.14
C GLY A 136 0.97 -6.71 11.59
N GLU A 137 1.61 -7.84 11.86
CA GLU A 137 2.18 -8.14 13.18
C GLU A 137 3.28 -7.15 13.60
N LEU A 138 4.03 -6.64 12.63
CA LEU A 138 5.14 -5.72 12.85
C LEU A 138 4.70 -4.25 12.90
N ALA A 139 3.73 -3.86 12.08
CA ALA A 139 3.32 -2.46 11.90
C ALA A 139 1.86 -2.31 11.42
N SER A 140 0.90 -2.76 12.23
CA SER A 140 -0.55 -2.69 11.90
C SER A 140 -1.12 -1.27 11.69
N GLY A 141 -0.39 -0.23 12.11
CA GLY A 141 -0.80 1.17 11.95
C GLY A 141 -0.49 1.76 10.57
N GLU A 142 0.31 1.09 9.75
CA GLU A 142 0.75 1.61 8.45
C GLU A 142 -0.35 1.47 7.39
N ALA A 143 -0.63 2.54 6.66
CA ALA A 143 -1.75 2.59 5.71
C ALA A 143 -1.63 1.55 4.58
N ALA A 144 -0.40 1.33 4.06
CA ALA A 144 -0.15 0.31 3.05
C ALA A 144 -0.39 -1.11 3.58
N VAL A 145 0.01 -1.36 4.84
CA VAL A 145 -0.23 -2.65 5.51
C VAL A 145 -1.72 -2.91 5.67
N GLN A 146 -2.48 -1.94 6.16
CA GLN A 146 -3.94 -2.05 6.31
C GLN A 146 -4.65 -2.26 4.97
N THR A 147 -4.20 -1.55 3.93
CA THR A 147 -4.72 -1.71 2.56
C THR A 147 -4.51 -3.14 2.07
N ASN A 148 -3.32 -3.68 2.25
CA ASN A 148 -2.97 -5.02 1.81
C ASN A 148 -3.67 -6.13 2.62
N LEU A 149 -3.84 -5.95 3.93
CA LEU A 149 -4.65 -6.84 4.76
C LEU A 149 -6.12 -6.85 4.33
N THR A 150 -6.68 -5.67 4.01
CA THR A 150 -8.05 -5.54 3.52
C THR A 150 -8.20 -6.22 2.16
N LEU A 151 -7.27 -5.97 1.23
CA LEU A 151 -7.20 -6.64 -0.07
C LEU A 151 -7.19 -8.16 0.09
N ALA A 152 -6.33 -8.69 0.98
CA ALA A 152 -6.24 -10.11 1.27
C ALA A 152 -7.53 -10.71 1.82
N SER A 153 -8.26 -9.98 2.68
CA SER A 153 -9.53 -10.43 3.23
C SER A 153 -10.67 -10.46 2.21
N CYS A 154 -10.57 -9.65 1.15
CA CYS A 154 -11.57 -9.57 0.08
C CYS A 154 -11.45 -10.70 -0.95
N ALA A 155 -10.26 -11.28 -1.15
CA ALA A 155 -10.03 -12.32 -2.15
C ALA A 155 -10.32 -13.75 -1.62
N GLY A 156 -11.35 -13.89 -0.79
CA GLY A 156 -11.80 -15.16 -0.21
C GLY A 156 -12.51 -16.05 -1.22
#